data_AF-A0A8S8YQT0-F1
#
_entry.id   AF-A0A8S8YQT0-F1
#
_cell.length_a   1.000
_cell.length_b   1.000
_cell.length_c   1.000
_cell.angle_alpha   90.00
_cell.angle_beta   90.00
_cell.angle_gamma   90.00
#
_symmetry.space_group_name_H-M   'P 1'
#
loop_
_entity.id
_entity.type
_entity.pdbx_description
1 polymer ?
#
loop_
_entity_poly.entity_id
_entity_poly.type
_entity_poly.pdbx_seq_one_letter_code
_entity_poly.pdbx_strand_id
1 'polypeptide(L)'
;MGAGDEVVVTRLDHDGNVRPWSLAASGPGASLKKIKVNPDDCTLDMESVAESISESTVLVAIGAASNLSGTINNVRELIGNFTWFRCRGCC
;
A
#
# COMPACT_ATOMS: atom_id res chain seq x y z
N MET A 1 12.16 -8.63 1.81
CA MET A 1 11.49 -8.40 0.53
C MET A 1 12.15 -9.29 -0.51
N GLY A 2 11.42 -10.28 -0.98
CA GLY A 2 11.86 -11.29 -1.95
C GLY A 2 10.66 -11.96 -2.64
N ALA A 3 10.92 -12.99 -3.42
CA ALA A 3 9.86 -13.78 -4.05
C ALA A 3 8.83 -14.27 -3.01
N GLY A 4 7.55 -14.02 -3.28
CA GLY A 4 6.44 -14.33 -2.37
C GLY A 4 6.06 -13.20 -1.40
N ASP A 5 6.88 -12.16 -1.26
CA ASP A 5 6.50 -10.94 -0.53
C ASP A 5 5.65 -10.01 -1.43
N GLU A 6 4.83 -9.19 -0.79
CA GLU A 6 3.97 -8.20 -1.46
C GLU A 6 4.25 -6.80 -0.94
N VAL A 7 4.32 -5.84 -1.87
CA VAL A 7 4.38 -4.41 -1.60
C VAL A 7 3.10 -3.77 -2.07
N VAL A 8 2.43 -3.03 -1.20
CA VAL A 8 1.18 -2.33 -1.51
C VAL A 8 1.45 -0.84 -1.61
N VAL A 9 0.99 -0.22 -2.69
CA VAL A 9 0.99 1.23 -2.91
C VAL A 9 -0.42 1.68 -3.31
N THR A 10 -0.68 2.98 -3.39
CA THR A 10 -1.95 3.50 -3.90
C THR A 10 -1.80 4.27 -5.21
N ARG A 11 -2.85 4.26 -6.04
CA ARG A 11 -2.96 5.13 -7.23
C ARG A 11 -3.25 6.60 -6.88
N LEU A 12 -3.56 6.89 -5.61
CA LEU A 12 -3.87 8.24 -5.13
C LEU A 12 -2.61 9.08 -4.85
N ASP A 13 -1.47 8.41 -4.70
CA ASP A 13 -0.21 9.03 -4.31
C ASP A 13 0.58 9.54 -5.52
N HIS A 14 1.35 10.60 -5.27
CA HIS A 14 2.36 11.08 -6.21
C HIS A 14 3.36 9.96 -6.55
N ASP A 15 3.85 9.93 -7.80
CA ASP A 15 4.78 8.87 -8.26
C ASP A 15 6.04 8.77 -7.38
N GLY A 16 6.46 9.88 -6.77
CA GLY A 16 7.54 9.93 -5.79
C GLY A 16 7.32 9.04 -4.55
N ASN A 17 6.08 8.72 -4.19
CA ASN A 17 5.75 7.75 -3.12
C ASN A 17 5.33 6.37 -3.66
N VAL A 18 5.44 6.13 -4.97
CA VAL A 18 5.05 4.86 -5.64
C VAL A 18 6.25 4.19 -6.30
N ARG A 19 7.01 4.94 -7.10
CA ARG A 19 8.10 4.42 -7.93
C ARG A 19 9.27 3.85 -7.12
N PRO A 20 9.70 4.46 -5.99
CA PRO A 20 10.78 3.88 -5.18
C PRO A 20 10.44 2.47 -4.70
N TRP A 21 9.20 2.27 -4.22
CA TRP A 21 8.74 0.96 -3.74
C TRP A 21 8.53 -0.05 -4.87
N SER A 22 8.07 0.42 -6.03
CA SER A 22 7.95 -0.42 -7.23
C SER A 22 9.30 -0.99 -7.67
N LEU A 23 10.35 -0.16 -7.66
CA LEU A 23 11.72 -0.58 -7.98
C LEU A 23 12.29 -1.51 -6.90
N ALA A 24 12.06 -1.19 -5.63
CA ALA A 24 12.49 -2.00 -4.50
C ALA A 24 11.84 -3.40 -4.48
N ALA A 25 10.59 -3.52 -4.92
CA ALA A 25 9.89 -4.80 -5.08
C ALA A 25 10.42 -5.61 -6.27
N SER A 26 10.68 -4.94 -7.40
CA SER A 26 11.09 -5.60 -8.63
C SER A 26 12.45 -6.29 -8.53
N GLY A 27 13.44 -5.69 -7.87
CA GLY A 27 14.80 -6.25 -7.80
C GLY A 27 14.84 -7.64 -7.13
N PRO A 28 14.23 -7.82 -5.95
CA PRO A 28 14.15 -9.10 -5.25
C PRO A 28 13.05 -10.06 -5.75
N GLY A 29 12.22 -9.65 -6.72
CA GLY A 29 11.12 -10.46 -7.24
C GLY A 29 9.85 -10.47 -6.38
N ALA A 30 9.65 -9.45 -5.52
CA ALA A 30 8.40 -9.27 -4.79
C ALA A 30 7.29 -8.74 -5.72
N SER A 31 6.04 -9.02 -5.36
CA SER A 31 4.88 -8.53 -6.12
C SER A 31 4.51 -7.10 -5.69
N LEU A 32 3.98 -6.32 -6.64
CA LEU A 32 3.46 -4.97 -6.38
C LEU A 32 1.95 -4.96 -6.55
N LYS A 33 1.22 -4.57 -5.50
CA LYS A 33 -0.22 -4.36 -5.51
C LYS A 33 -0.54 -2.87 -5.45
N LYS A 34 -1.57 -2.44 -6.17
CA LYS A 34 -1.99 -1.03 -6.25
C LYS A 34 -3.44 -0.88 -5.82
N ILE A 35 -3.65 -0.18 -4.71
CA ILE A 35 -4.97 0.20 -4.21
C ILE A 35 -5.63 1.13 -5.23
N LYS A 36 -6.89 0.83 -5.56
CA LYS A 36 -7.72 1.62 -6.46
C LYS A 36 -8.24 2.89 -5.78
N VAL A 37 -8.73 3.80 -6.62
CA VAL A 37 -9.31 5.08 -6.20
C VAL A 37 -10.74 5.12 -6.73
N ASN A 38 -11.67 5.57 -5.89
CA ASN A 38 -13.04 5.83 -6.27
C ASN A 38 -13.07 7.01 -7.25
N PRO A 39 -13.59 6.82 -8.48
CA PRO A 39 -13.52 7.86 -9.51
C PRO A 39 -14.44 9.05 -9.22
N ASP A 40 -15.47 8.87 -8.38
CA ASP A 40 -16.48 9.88 -8.11
C ASP A 40 -16.02 10.93 -7.07
N ASP A 41 -15.21 10.52 -6.09
CA ASP A 41 -14.81 11.37 -4.96
C ASP A 41 -13.30 11.38 -4.66
N CYS A 42 -12.50 10.69 -5.48
CA CYS A 42 -11.05 10.57 -5.32
C CYS A 42 -10.61 10.02 -3.96
N THR A 43 -11.44 9.20 -3.30
CA THR A 43 -11.07 8.47 -2.08
C THR A 43 -10.47 7.11 -2.39
N LEU A 44 -9.80 6.49 -1.41
CA LEU A 44 -9.34 5.11 -1.54
C LEU A 44 -10.55 4.17 -1.61
N ASP A 45 -10.50 3.24 -2.56
CA ASP A 45 -11.45 2.13 -2.61
C ASP A 45 -11.13 1.15 -1.45
N MET A 46 -11.97 1.15 -0.42
CA MET A 46 -11.75 0.38 0.80
C MET A 46 -11.88 -1.13 0.59
N GLU A 47 -12.62 -1.58 -0.43
CA GLU A 47 -12.65 -3.00 -0.82
C GLU A 47 -11.30 -3.38 -1.44
N SER A 48 -10.79 -2.56 -2.35
CA SER A 48 -9.45 -2.74 -2.93
C SER A 48 -8.34 -2.68 -1.86
N VAL A 49 -8.48 -1.88 -0.81
CA VAL A 49 -7.56 -1.88 0.35
C VAL A 49 -7.56 -3.25 1.02
N ALA A 50 -8.72 -3.80 1.34
CA ALA A 50 -8.87 -5.08 2.02
C ALA A 50 -8.32 -6.25 1.18
N GLU A 51 -8.55 -6.25 -0.13
CA GLU A 51 -8.02 -7.27 -1.06
C GLU A 51 -6.50 -7.17 -1.26
N SER A 52 -5.94 -5.96 -1.15
CA SER A 52 -4.53 -5.73 -1.45
C SER A 52 -3.60 -6.17 -0.34
N ILE A 53 -4.05 -6.15 0.92
CA ILE A 53 -3.22 -6.43 2.09
C ILE A 53 -3.44 -7.87 2.54
N SER A 54 -2.35 -8.63 2.63
CA SER A 54 -2.37 -10.04 3.03
C SER A 54 -1.25 -10.36 4.02
N GLU A 55 -1.19 -11.61 4.49
CA GLU A 55 -0.10 -12.11 5.35
C GLU A 55 1.29 -12.07 4.70
N SER A 56 1.35 -11.96 3.37
CA SER A 56 2.60 -11.80 2.61
C SER A 56 2.97 -10.34 2.35
N THR A 57 2.12 -9.39 2.76
CA THR A 57 2.42 -7.96 2.65
C THR A 57 3.50 -7.56 3.64
N VAL A 58 4.64 -7.07 3.12
CA VAL A 58 5.79 -6.63 3.93
C VAL A 58 5.93 -5.11 3.98
N LEU A 59 5.26 -4.40 3.08
CA LEU A 59 5.26 -2.94 3.04
C LEU A 59 3.95 -2.41 2.45
N VAL A 60 3.39 -1.38 3.10
CA VAL A 60 2.26 -0.60 2.61
C VAL A 60 2.67 0.87 2.59
N ALA A 61 2.60 1.53 1.44
CA ALA A 61 2.88 2.96 1.28
C ALA A 61 1.62 3.71 0.84
N ILE A 62 1.15 4.60 1.72
CA ILE A 62 -0.03 5.44 1.52
C ILE A 62 0.27 6.82 2.10
N GLY A 63 0.05 7.89 1.33
CA GLY A 63 0.15 9.26 1.78
C GLY A 63 -0.96 9.64 2.76
N ALA A 64 -0.68 10.54 3.70
CA ALA A 64 -1.71 11.05 4.62
C ALA A 64 -2.79 11.87 3.91
N ALA A 65 -2.42 12.53 2.81
CA ALA A 65 -3.34 13.22 1.93
C ALA A 65 -2.82 13.23 0.49
N SER A 66 -3.75 13.26 -0.48
CA SER A 66 -3.41 13.47 -1.88
C SER A 66 -3.08 14.93 -2.13
N ASN A 67 -1.94 15.18 -2.77
CA ASN A 67 -1.59 16.52 -3.26
C ASN A 67 -2.37 16.92 -4.51
N LEU A 68 -2.98 15.97 -5.23
CA LEU A 68 -3.74 16.22 -6.45
C LEU A 68 -5.20 16.55 -6.14
N SER A 69 -5.89 15.70 -5.38
CA SER A 69 -7.33 15.86 -5.09
C SER A 69 -7.60 16.57 -3.76
N GLY A 70 -6.61 16.66 -2.86
CA GLY A 70 -6.82 17.14 -1.49
C GLY A 70 -7.47 16.11 -0.56
N THR A 71 -7.74 14.88 -1.03
CA THR A 71 -8.32 13.82 -0.22
C THR A 71 -7.44 13.51 0.97
N ILE A 72 -7.99 13.55 2.18
CA ILE A 72 -7.31 13.16 3.42
C ILE A 72 -7.62 11.69 3.69
N ASN A 73 -6.58 10.86 3.78
CA ASN A 73 -6.73 9.44 4.08
C ASN A 73 -6.81 9.23 5.59
N ASN A 74 -7.79 8.45 6.05
CA ASN A 74 -7.88 8.05 7.45
C ASN A 74 -6.83 6.96 7.74
N VAL A 75 -5.57 7.37 7.92
CA VAL A 75 -4.44 6.46 8.16
C VAL A 75 -4.65 5.60 9.41
N ARG A 76 -5.35 6.13 10.43
CA ARG A 76 -5.65 5.37 11.65
C ARG A 76 -6.56 4.17 11.37
N GLU A 77 -7.59 4.39 10.57
CA GLU A 77 -8.50 3.32 10.13
C GLU A 77 -7.78 2.29 9.27
N LEU A 78 -6.96 2.75 8.32
CA LEU A 78 -6.15 1.88 7.47
C LEU A 78 -5.19 1.00 8.29
N ILE A 79 -4.58 1.52 9.35
CA ILE A 79 -3.71 0.74 10.24
C ILE A 79 -4.53 -0.19 11.13
N GLY A 80 -5.68 0.27 11.65
CA GLY A 80 -6.49 -0.47 12.62
C GLY A 80 -7.19 -1.71 12.04
N ASN A 81 -7.46 -1.72 10.73
CA ASN A 81 -8.16 -2.81 10.06
C ASN A 81 -7.31 -4.07 9.85
N PHE A 82 -6.00 -4.01 10.10
CA PHE A 82 -5.09 -5.13 9.89
C PHE A 82 -4.37 -5.54 11.17
N THR A 83 -4.24 -6.84 11.37
CA THR A 83 -3.33 -7.39 12.38
C THR A 83 -1.92 -7.36 11.81
N TRP A 84 -1.10 -6.40 12.27
CA TRP A 84 0.27 -6.27 11.80
C TRP A 84 1.16 -7.35 12.40
N PHE A 85 1.58 -8.31 11.57
CA PHE A 85 2.46 -9.38 12.01
C PHE A 85 3.93 -8.94 12.03
N ARG A 86 4.59 -9.27 13.13
CA ARG A 86 6.00 -8.94 13.37
C ARG A 86 6.91 -9.95 12.66
N CYS A 87 7.95 -9.40 12.00
CA CYS A 87 9.20 -10.01 11.56
C CYS A 87 9.19 -11.54 11.31
N ARG A 88 9.11 -11.95 10.03
CA ARG A 88 9.53 -13.29 9.60
C ARG A 88 11.06 -13.41 9.78
N GLY A 89 11.51 -13.78 10.98
CA GLY A 89 12.93 -14.13 11.23
C GLY A 89 13.70 -13.27 12.25
N CYS A 90 13.12 -12.96 13.41
CA CYS A 90 13.99 -12.75 14.58
C CYS A 90 14.61 -14.10 14.97
N CYS A 91 15.90 -14.27 14.70
CA CYS A 91 16.78 -14.95 15.65
C CYS A 91 16.83 -14.16 16.97
#